data_AF-C6I0Z5-F1
#
_entry.id   AF-C6I0Z5-F1
#
_cell.length_a   1.000
_cell.length_b   1.000
_cell.length_c   1.000
_cell.angle_alpha   90.00
_cell.angle_beta   90.00
_cell.angle_gamma   90.00
#
_symmetry.space_group_name_H-M   'P 1'
#
loop_
_entity.id
_entity.type
_entity.pdbx_description
1 polymer ?
#
loop_
_entity_poly.entity_id
_entity_poly.type
_entity_poly.pdbx_seq_one_letter_code
_entity_poly.pdbx_strand_id
1 'polypeptide(L)'
;MRQTSGIRGPAEWPKGEKMENGMCEKERLALGELQSDLVFVRNYIVQLEEVNRMHDRDIGSMTDILRTQMERVDVATMIRKGQESIANFDRFQSVLERISSIGLEIQEISSQVNLLSINAAIEAAHAKEAGRGFAVVAEEIKKLSDRTRKSVEEISKTVSSIASELGAMRENIEDVQRRIGEMQDFSKKIEQSVVHMKDVASGNLLKKFIGTVIRRLDGMRGRIKGSFET
;
A
#
# COMPACT_ATOMS: atom_id res chain seq x y z
N MET A 1 3.67 -26.11 37.51
CA MET A 1 2.67 -26.28 38.59
C MET A 1 1.42 -25.45 38.29
N ARG A 2 0.39 -26.04 37.68
CA ARG A 2 -1.02 -25.59 37.77
C ARG A 2 -1.91 -26.83 37.69
N GLN A 3 -2.88 -26.86 38.58
CA GLN A 3 -3.74 -27.99 38.93
C GLN A 3 -4.66 -28.39 37.77
N THR A 4 -4.61 -29.65 37.35
CA THR A 4 -5.65 -30.27 36.53
C THR A 4 -6.74 -30.79 37.45
N SER A 5 -7.88 -30.09 37.47
CA SER A 5 -9.12 -30.50 38.13
C SER A 5 -9.63 -31.83 37.56
N GLY A 6 -10.09 -32.71 38.45
CA GLY A 6 -10.35 -34.13 38.21
C GLY A 6 -11.25 -34.45 37.01
N ILE A 7 -10.67 -35.18 36.06
CA ILE A 7 -11.41 -36.03 35.13
C ILE A 7 -11.80 -37.28 35.93
N ARG A 8 -13.10 -37.46 36.23
CA ARG A 8 -13.60 -38.70 36.84
C ARG A 8 -13.21 -39.87 35.93
N GLY A 9 -12.64 -40.91 36.54
CA GLY A 9 -12.21 -42.14 35.87
C GLY A 9 -13.37 -42.84 35.12
N PRO A 10 -13.05 -43.70 34.13
CA PRO A 10 -14.04 -44.38 33.33
C PRO A 10 -14.92 -45.27 34.22
N ALA A 11 -16.25 -45.18 34.02
CA ALA A 11 -17.19 -46.08 34.66
C ALA A 11 -16.82 -47.54 34.36
N GLU A 12 -16.61 -48.34 35.40
CA GLU A 12 -16.27 -49.76 35.29
C GLU A 12 -17.38 -50.52 34.54
N TRP A 13 -16.98 -51.26 33.50
CA TRP A 13 -17.86 -52.13 32.72
C TRP A 13 -18.14 -53.45 33.48
N PRO A 14 -19.38 -53.97 33.49
CA PRO A 14 -19.68 -55.28 34.06
C PRO A 14 -18.85 -56.39 33.38
N LYS A 15 -18.23 -57.26 34.18
CA LYS A 15 -17.49 -58.45 33.68
C LYS A 15 -18.51 -59.48 33.17
N GLY A 16 -18.42 -59.81 31.88
CA GLY A 16 -19.41 -60.64 31.17
C GLY A 16 -19.46 -62.11 31.58
N GLU A 17 -20.68 -62.65 31.66
CA GLU A 17 -20.95 -64.09 31.56
C GLU A 17 -21.04 -64.51 30.09
N LYS A 18 -20.58 -65.72 29.78
CA LYS A 18 -20.53 -66.27 28.41
C LYS A 18 -21.94 -66.46 27.86
N MET A 19 -22.32 -65.68 26.85
CA MET A 19 -23.53 -65.94 26.06
C MET A 19 -23.29 -67.08 25.07
N GLU A 20 -23.91 -68.23 25.33
CA GLU A 20 -24.06 -69.33 24.38
C GLU A 20 -25.18 -68.98 23.37
N ASN A 21 -24.84 -69.01 22.07
CA ASN A 21 -25.73 -68.96 20.90
C ASN A 21 -26.77 -67.82 20.78
N GLY A 22 -26.36 -66.78 20.05
CA GLY A 22 -27.26 -65.89 19.32
C GLY A 22 -27.31 -64.47 19.87
N MET A 23 -26.74 -63.50 19.14
CA MET A 23 -26.96 -62.08 19.43
C MET A 23 -28.46 -61.78 19.43
N CYS A 24 -28.95 -61.14 20.49
CA CYS A 24 -30.32 -60.67 20.57
C CYS A 24 -30.60 -59.67 19.44
N GLU A 25 -31.84 -59.59 18.94
CA GLU A 25 -32.24 -58.64 17.90
C GLU A 25 -31.88 -57.19 18.27
N LYS A 26 -31.97 -56.83 19.56
CA LYS A 26 -31.51 -55.52 20.09
C LYS A 26 -30.02 -55.28 19.89
N GLU A 27 -29.18 -56.29 20.12
CA GLU A 27 -27.73 -56.17 19.96
C GLU A 27 -27.34 -56.06 18.47
N ARG A 28 -28.04 -56.81 17.61
CA ARG A 28 -27.91 -56.69 16.14
C ARG A 28 -28.27 -55.29 15.66
N LEU A 29 -29.36 -54.72 16.17
CA LEU A 29 -29.79 -53.37 15.84
C LEU A 29 -28.76 -52.32 16.31
N ALA A 30 -28.29 -52.44 17.55
CA ALA A 30 -27.28 -51.55 18.12
C ALA A 30 -25.95 -51.60 17.34
N LEU A 31 -25.51 -52.79 16.93
CA LEU A 31 -24.33 -52.97 16.06
C LEU A 31 -24.52 -52.32 14.68
N GLY A 32 -25.70 -52.47 14.06
CA GLY A 32 -26.00 -51.82 12.79
C GLY A 32 -25.99 -50.29 12.88
N GLU A 33 -26.55 -49.74 13.96
CA GLU A 33 -26.53 -48.29 14.22
C GLU A 33 -25.11 -47.77 14.50
N LEU A 34 -24.31 -48.50 15.29
CA LEU A 34 -22.89 -48.21 15.52
C LEU A 34 -22.09 -48.20 14.23
N GLN A 35 -22.34 -49.17 13.33
CA GLN A 35 -21.68 -49.22 12.04
C GLN A 35 -22.06 -48.00 11.19
N SER A 36 -23.33 -47.57 11.22
CA SER A 36 -23.79 -46.35 10.57
C SER A 36 -23.11 -45.09 11.14
N ASP A 37 -22.93 -45.01 12.45
CA ASP A 37 -22.20 -43.92 13.10
C ASP A 37 -20.72 -43.87 12.70
N LEU A 38 -20.06 -45.02 12.62
CA LEU A 38 -18.65 -45.12 12.19
C LEU A 38 -18.49 -44.72 10.73
N VAL A 39 -19.43 -45.12 9.87
CA VAL A 39 -19.47 -44.67 8.47
C VAL A 39 -19.68 -43.15 8.40
N PHE A 40 -20.55 -42.59 9.25
CA PHE A 40 -20.75 -41.14 9.33
C PHE A 40 -19.46 -40.42 9.73
N VAL A 41 -18.78 -40.86 10.80
CA VAL A 41 -17.51 -40.25 11.26
C VAL A 41 -16.45 -40.34 10.16
N ARG A 42 -16.31 -41.50 9.51
CA ARG A 42 -15.37 -41.69 8.40
C ARG A 42 -15.66 -40.72 7.24
N ASN A 43 -16.92 -40.63 6.80
CA ASN A 43 -17.30 -39.73 5.71
C ASN A 43 -17.07 -38.27 6.09
N TYR A 44 -17.32 -37.91 7.35
CA TYR A 44 -17.09 -36.56 7.84
C TYR A 44 -15.59 -36.20 7.91
N ILE A 45 -14.71 -37.15 8.25
CA ILE A 45 -13.24 -36.98 8.18
C ILE A 45 -12.81 -36.68 6.74
N VAL A 46 -13.28 -37.48 5.78
CA VAL A 46 -12.95 -37.31 4.36
C VAL A 46 -13.39 -35.93 3.85
N GLN A 47 -14.60 -35.50 4.21
CA GLN A 47 -15.10 -34.16 3.88
C GLN A 47 -14.25 -33.06 4.52
N LEU A 48 -13.83 -33.22 5.77
CA LEU A 48 -12.98 -32.24 6.46
C LEU A 48 -11.61 -32.10 5.77
N GLU A 49 -10.99 -33.21 5.35
CA GLU A 49 -9.74 -33.18 4.60
C GLU A 49 -9.89 -32.43 3.27
N GLU A 50 -11.01 -32.63 2.58
CA GLU A 50 -11.30 -31.94 1.32
C GLU A 50 -11.44 -30.42 1.51
N VAL A 51 -12.16 -30.01 2.56
CA VAL A 51 -12.27 -28.58 2.93
C VAL A 51 -10.91 -28.01 3.34
N ASN A 52 -10.09 -28.76 4.08
CA ASN A 52 -8.76 -28.29 4.46
C ASN A 52 -7.85 -28.13 3.23
N ARG A 53 -7.86 -29.08 2.29
CA ARG A 53 -7.14 -28.96 1.00
C ARG A 53 -7.65 -27.78 0.16
N MET A 54 -8.94 -27.46 0.23
CA MET A 54 -9.50 -26.28 -0.44
C MET A 54 -8.94 -25.00 0.16
N HIS A 55 -8.96 -24.85 1.49
CA HIS A 55 -8.37 -23.69 2.16
C HIS A 55 -6.87 -23.54 1.88
N ASP A 56 -6.10 -24.64 1.90
CA ASP A 56 -4.66 -24.59 1.58
C ASP A 56 -4.41 -24.09 0.15
N ARG A 57 -5.26 -24.49 -0.82
CA ARG A 57 -5.20 -23.98 -2.20
C ARG A 57 -5.56 -22.50 -2.28
N ASP A 58 -6.62 -22.07 -1.61
CA ASP A 58 -7.07 -20.67 -1.65
C ASP A 58 -6.03 -19.73 -1.02
N ILE A 59 -5.44 -20.13 0.11
CA ILE A 59 -4.36 -19.38 0.77
C ILE A 59 -3.10 -19.34 -0.11
N GLY A 60 -2.75 -20.45 -0.76
CA GLY A 60 -1.65 -20.50 -1.73
C GLY A 60 -1.86 -19.53 -2.89
N SER A 61 -3.05 -19.56 -3.49
CA SER A 61 -3.44 -18.63 -4.56
C SER A 61 -3.38 -17.16 -4.12
N MET A 62 -3.89 -16.82 -2.92
CA MET A 62 -3.76 -15.47 -2.36
C MET A 62 -2.30 -15.05 -2.19
N THR A 63 -1.44 -15.96 -1.72
CA THR A 63 0.00 -15.69 -1.56
C THR A 63 0.65 -15.39 -2.91
N ASP A 64 0.33 -16.15 -3.95
CA ASP A 64 0.84 -15.92 -5.31
C ASP A 64 0.32 -14.62 -5.94
N ILE A 65 -0.96 -14.27 -5.72
CA ILE A 65 -1.53 -13.00 -6.15
C ILE A 65 -0.78 -11.84 -5.50
N LEU A 66 -0.53 -11.91 -4.19
CA LEU A 66 0.20 -10.85 -3.47
C LEU A 66 1.63 -10.70 -3.99
N ARG A 67 2.35 -11.81 -4.14
CA ARG A 67 3.69 -11.82 -4.71
C ARG A 67 3.71 -11.19 -6.10
N THR A 68 2.78 -11.57 -6.97
CA THR A 68 2.68 -11.02 -8.34
C THR A 68 2.34 -9.52 -8.32
N GLN A 69 1.47 -9.07 -7.42
CA GLN A 69 1.17 -7.64 -7.26
C GLN A 69 2.39 -6.85 -6.77
N MET A 70 3.18 -7.42 -5.86
CA MET A 70 4.42 -6.80 -5.39
C MET A 70 5.53 -6.78 -6.46
N GLU A 71 5.64 -7.82 -7.28
CA GLU A 71 6.58 -7.87 -8.41
C GLU A 71 6.22 -6.88 -9.53
N ARG A 72 4.93 -6.60 -9.74
CA ARG A 72 4.46 -5.65 -10.76
C ARG A 72 4.76 -4.19 -10.44
N VAL A 73 5.00 -3.86 -9.17
CA VAL A 73 5.32 -2.50 -8.72
C VAL A 73 6.72 -2.49 -8.15
N ASP A 74 7.71 -2.09 -8.95
CA ASP A 74 9.06 -1.87 -8.44
C ASP A 74 9.09 -0.56 -7.61
N VAL A 75 8.62 -0.69 -6.38
CA VAL A 75 8.53 0.38 -5.39
C VAL A 75 9.90 1.01 -5.16
N ALA A 76 10.97 0.20 -5.14
CA ALA A 76 12.33 0.70 -4.94
C ALA A 76 12.76 1.61 -6.11
N THR A 77 12.45 1.21 -7.35
CA THR A 77 12.68 2.05 -8.52
C THR A 77 11.82 3.31 -8.52
N MET A 78 10.56 3.24 -8.10
CA MET A 78 9.69 4.42 -8.01
C MET A 78 10.19 5.44 -6.96
N ILE A 79 10.59 4.98 -5.77
CA ILE A 79 11.18 5.84 -4.74
C ILE A 79 12.42 6.53 -5.28
N ARG A 80 13.35 5.76 -5.89
CA ARG A 80 14.58 6.29 -6.48
C ARG A 80 14.30 7.35 -7.55
N LYS A 81 13.37 7.06 -8.48
CA LYS A 81 12.96 8.02 -9.52
C LYS A 81 12.33 9.28 -8.93
N GLY A 82 11.51 9.15 -7.88
CA GLY A 82 10.94 10.29 -7.17
C GLY A 82 12.02 11.18 -6.54
N GLN A 83 13.02 10.58 -5.88
CA GLN A 83 14.15 11.30 -5.31
C GLN A 83 15.00 12.01 -6.38
N GLU A 84 15.24 11.34 -7.51
CA GLU A 84 15.95 11.93 -8.65
C GLU A 84 15.19 13.13 -9.24
N SER A 85 13.86 13.03 -9.38
CA SER A 85 13.02 14.15 -9.81
C SER A 85 13.08 15.33 -8.86
N ILE A 86 13.04 15.11 -7.53
CA ILE A 86 13.19 16.18 -6.54
C ILE A 86 14.56 16.86 -6.69
N ALA A 87 15.64 16.09 -6.81
CA ALA A 87 16.98 16.63 -7.03
C ALA A 87 17.10 17.41 -8.35
N ASN A 88 16.38 16.98 -9.41
CA ASN A 88 16.25 17.74 -10.65
C ASN A 88 15.56 19.08 -10.41
N PHE A 89 14.46 19.10 -9.66
CA PHE A 89 13.73 20.34 -9.35
C PHE A 89 14.60 21.33 -8.57
N ASP A 90 15.36 20.87 -7.56
CA ASP A 90 16.28 21.74 -6.83
C ASP A 90 17.35 22.36 -7.76
N ARG A 91 17.87 21.58 -8.72
CA ARG A 91 18.79 22.10 -9.75
C ARG A 91 18.13 23.12 -10.67
N PHE A 92 16.91 22.85 -11.13
CA PHE A 92 16.15 23.79 -11.95
C PHE A 92 15.88 25.10 -11.20
N GLN A 93 15.52 25.03 -9.92
CA GLN A 93 15.28 26.20 -9.09
C GLN A 93 16.53 27.07 -8.96
N SER A 94 17.71 26.46 -8.73
CA SER A 94 18.98 27.20 -8.72
C SER A 94 19.28 27.88 -10.06
N VAL A 95 18.92 27.27 -11.19
CA VAL A 95 19.06 27.90 -12.52
C VAL A 95 18.12 29.10 -12.66
N LEU A 96 16.87 28.98 -12.22
CA LEU A 96 15.90 30.08 -12.25
C LEU A 96 16.35 31.26 -11.39
N GLU A 97 16.88 31.01 -10.19
CA GLU A 97 17.45 32.04 -9.31
C GLU A 97 18.60 32.79 -9.99
N ARG A 98 19.49 32.07 -10.70
CA ARG A 98 20.56 32.69 -11.49
C ARG A 98 20.03 33.54 -12.63
N ILE A 99 18.99 33.10 -13.33
CA ILE A 99 18.34 33.88 -14.39
C ILE A 99 17.72 35.16 -13.81
N SER A 100 17.05 35.06 -12.66
CA SER A 100 16.51 36.24 -11.95
C SER A 100 17.62 37.22 -11.56
N SER A 101 18.75 36.75 -11.04
CA SER A 101 19.91 37.59 -10.70
C SER A 101 20.45 38.33 -11.91
N ILE A 102 20.65 37.63 -13.04
CA ILE A 102 21.09 38.24 -14.30
C ILE A 102 20.06 39.27 -14.79
N GLY A 103 18.77 38.98 -14.66
CA GLY A 103 17.70 39.92 -14.98
C GLY A 103 17.84 41.22 -14.19
N LEU A 104 18.04 41.13 -12.87
CA LEU A 104 18.24 42.30 -12.01
C LEU A 104 19.47 43.13 -12.41
N GLU A 105 20.58 42.49 -12.74
CA GLU A 105 21.78 43.16 -13.24
C GLU A 105 21.51 43.91 -14.57
N ILE A 106 20.80 43.28 -15.51
CA ILE A 106 20.43 43.93 -16.78
C ILE A 106 19.49 45.11 -16.53
N GLN A 107 18.58 45.01 -15.55
CA GLN A 107 17.68 46.09 -15.17
C GLN A 107 18.44 47.29 -14.58
N GLU A 108 19.47 47.05 -13.76
CA GLU A 108 20.37 48.10 -13.28
C GLU A 108 21.14 48.75 -14.43
N ILE A 109 21.74 47.94 -15.33
CA ILE A 109 22.46 48.45 -16.50
C ILE A 109 21.54 49.30 -17.38
N SER A 110 20.34 48.81 -17.70
CA SER A 110 19.34 49.56 -18.46
C SER A 110 18.99 50.89 -17.79
N SER A 111 18.87 50.91 -16.46
CA SER A 111 18.59 52.14 -15.70
C SER A 111 19.75 53.13 -15.77
N GLN A 112 21.00 52.66 -15.70
CA GLN A 112 22.20 53.49 -15.86
C GLN A 112 22.34 54.03 -17.29
N VAL A 113 22.11 53.22 -18.31
CA VAL A 113 22.13 53.64 -19.72
C VAL A 113 21.02 54.66 -19.99
N ASN A 114 19.83 54.47 -19.40
CA ASN A 114 18.75 55.44 -19.47
C ASN A 114 19.17 56.80 -18.87
N LEU A 115 19.80 56.81 -17.69
CA LEU A 115 20.31 58.05 -17.07
C LEU A 115 21.39 58.71 -17.93
N LEU A 116 22.32 57.93 -18.50
CA LEU A 116 23.34 58.43 -19.42
C LEU A 116 22.71 59.07 -20.67
N SER A 117 21.66 58.45 -21.21
CA SER A 117 20.94 58.97 -22.38
C SER A 117 20.24 60.30 -22.09
N ILE A 118 19.68 60.46 -20.88
CA ILE A 118 19.07 61.71 -20.44
C ILE A 118 20.14 62.81 -20.32
N ASN A 119 21.29 62.51 -19.72
CA ASN A 119 22.39 63.47 -19.62
C ASN A 119 22.91 63.89 -21.01
N ALA A 120 23.03 62.94 -21.94
CA ALA A 120 23.41 63.21 -23.31
C ALA A 120 22.37 64.08 -24.05
N ALA A 121 21.08 63.85 -23.83
CA ALA A 121 20.01 64.67 -24.39
C ALA A 121 20.04 66.12 -23.86
N ILE A 122 20.33 66.31 -22.57
CA ILE A 122 20.51 67.64 -21.96
C ILE A 122 21.68 68.37 -22.61
N GLU A 123 22.83 67.69 -22.75
CA GLU A 123 24.03 68.32 -23.32
C GLU A 123 23.86 68.62 -24.82
N ALA A 124 23.15 67.75 -25.55
CA ALA A 124 22.77 68.01 -26.93
C ALA A 124 21.86 69.25 -27.06
N ALA A 125 20.95 69.48 -26.10
CA ALA A 125 20.13 70.69 -26.07
C ALA A 125 20.97 71.96 -25.78
N HIS A 126 21.97 71.87 -24.89
CA HIS A 126 22.91 72.96 -24.62
C HIS A 126 23.73 73.38 -25.86
N ALA A 127 24.13 72.41 -26.70
CA ALA A 127 24.84 72.66 -27.94
C ALA A 127 23.97 73.25 -29.08
N LYS A 128 22.66 73.44 -28.85
CA LYS A 128 21.68 74.02 -29.80
C LYS A 128 21.75 73.33 -31.18
N GLU A 129 22.02 74.11 -32.24
CA GLU A 129 22.10 73.62 -33.62
C GLU A 129 23.19 72.55 -33.81
N ALA A 130 24.33 72.66 -33.10
CA ALA A 130 25.43 71.70 -33.20
C ALA A 130 25.12 70.35 -32.51
N GLY A 131 24.15 70.32 -31.59
CA GLY A 131 23.77 69.13 -30.84
C GLY A 131 22.63 68.30 -31.45
N ARG A 132 22.01 68.76 -32.54
CA ARG A 132 20.82 68.11 -33.13
C ARG A 132 21.01 66.61 -33.42
N GLY A 133 22.15 66.21 -33.98
CA GLY A 133 22.45 64.80 -34.25
C GLY A 133 22.59 63.97 -32.97
N PHE A 134 23.25 64.52 -31.95
CA PHE A 134 23.41 63.89 -30.65
C PHE A 134 22.07 63.73 -29.90
N ALA A 135 21.15 64.69 -30.05
CA ALA A 135 19.82 64.60 -29.46
C ALA A 135 19.02 63.41 -30.00
N VAL A 136 19.12 63.13 -31.31
CA VAL A 136 18.46 61.97 -31.93
C VAL A 136 19.04 60.66 -31.40
N VAL A 137 20.37 60.57 -31.30
CA VAL A 137 21.05 59.38 -30.75
C VAL A 137 20.67 59.15 -29.29
N ALA A 138 20.64 60.21 -28.48
CA ALA A 138 20.27 60.12 -27.07
C ALA A 138 18.83 59.60 -26.88
N GLU A 139 17.88 60.09 -27.68
CA GLU A 139 16.49 59.61 -27.64
C GLU A 139 16.37 58.14 -28.06
N GLU A 140 17.16 57.68 -29.03
CA GLU A 140 17.15 56.27 -29.45
C GLU A 140 17.76 55.34 -28.38
N ILE A 141 18.82 55.77 -27.69
CA ILE A 141 19.40 55.04 -26.55
C ILE A 141 18.39 54.95 -25.40
N LYS A 142 17.64 56.02 -25.13
CA LYS A 142 16.58 56.04 -24.12
C LYS A 142 15.51 55.00 -24.42
N LYS A 143 14.98 55.00 -25.65
CA LYS A 143 13.99 54.01 -26.10
C LYS A 143 14.52 52.59 -26.01
N LEU A 144 15.77 52.36 -26.38
CA LEU A 144 16.39 51.04 -26.28
C LEU A 144 16.47 50.59 -24.81
N SER A 145 16.88 51.48 -23.91
CA SER A 145 16.95 51.20 -22.47
C SER A 145 15.57 50.84 -21.91
N ASP A 146 14.54 51.62 -22.24
CA ASP A 146 13.16 51.35 -21.82
C ASP A 146 12.63 50.01 -22.36
N ARG A 147 12.95 49.68 -23.62
CA ARG A 147 12.60 48.36 -24.21
C ARG A 147 13.31 47.22 -23.48
N THR A 148 14.61 47.37 -23.19
CA THR A 148 15.38 46.37 -22.43
C THR A 148 14.76 46.13 -21.05
N ARG A 149 14.38 47.19 -20.33
CA ARG A 149 13.73 47.06 -19.02
C ARG A 149 12.42 46.27 -19.11
N LYS A 150 11.55 46.59 -20.08
CA LYS A 150 10.30 45.86 -20.31
C LYS A 150 10.54 44.37 -20.60
N SER A 151 11.52 44.06 -21.44
CA SER A 151 11.87 42.66 -21.73
C SER A 151 12.36 41.91 -20.50
N VAL A 152 13.14 42.55 -19.62
CA VAL A 152 13.56 41.95 -18.35
C VAL A 152 12.38 41.72 -17.39
N GLU A 153 11.42 42.64 -17.33
CA GLU A 153 10.20 42.45 -16.55
C GLU A 153 9.37 41.26 -17.05
N GLU A 154 9.27 41.07 -18.37
CA GLU A 154 8.62 39.91 -18.97
C GLU A 154 9.36 38.60 -18.63
N ILE A 155 10.69 38.58 -18.75
CA ILE A 155 11.51 37.43 -18.34
C ILE A 155 11.26 37.09 -16.87
N SER A 156 11.24 38.10 -15.99
CA SER A 156 11.02 37.91 -14.55
C SER A 156 9.65 37.29 -14.25
N LYS A 157 8.60 37.70 -14.97
CA LYS A 157 7.27 37.08 -14.88
C LYS A 157 7.28 35.63 -15.34
N THR A 158 7.92 35.34 -16.47
CA THR A 158 8.04 33.97 -16.99
C THR A 158 8.81 33.07 -16.02
N VAL A 159 9.93 33.53 -15.47
CA VAL A 159 10.71 32.79 -14.47
C VAL A 159 9.87 32.49 -13.22
N SER A 160 9.10 33.46 -12.75
CA SER A 160 8.21 33.29 -11.59
C SER A 160 7.11 32.24 -11.87
N SER A 161 6.54 32.24 -13.07
CA SER A 161 5.55 31.23 -13.50
C SER A 161 6.15 29.83 -13.50
N ILE A 162 7.34 29.66 -14.08
CA ILE A 162 8.03 28.36 -14.13
C ILE A 162 8.38 27.88 -12.72
N ALA A 163 8.85 28.78 -11.83
CA ALA A 163 9.14 28.43 -10.45
C ALA A 163 7.89 27.92 -9.71
N SER A 164 6.73 28.54 -9.93
CA SER A 164 5.44 28.09 -9.38
C SER A 164 5.04 26.71 -9.90
N GLU A 165 5.20 26.47 -11.21
CA GLU A 165 4.89 25.16 -11.82
C GLU A 165 5.81 24.06 -11.28
N LEU A 166 7.10 24.35 -11.09
CA LEU A 166 8.05 23.42 -10.45
C LEU A 166 7.67 23.10 -9.00
N GLY A 167 7.19 24.09 -8.25
CA GLY A 167 6.67 23.89 -6.89
C GLY A 167 5.50 22.90 -6.87
N ALA A 168 4.52 23.08 -7.77
CA ALA A 168 3.40 22.14 -7.90
C ALA A 168 3.84 20.73 -8.34
N MET A 169 4.83 20.62 -9.25
CA MET A 169 5.38 19.32 -9.63
C MET A 169 6.09 18.61 -8.46
N ARG A 170 6.79 19.36 -7.61
CA ARG A 170 7.43 18.83 -6.40
C ARG A 170 6.38 18.25 -5.44
N GLU A 171 5.32 19.01 -5.14
CA GLU A 171 4.22 18.54 -4.28
C GLU A 171 3.59 17.25 -4.80
N ASN A 172 3.35 17.17 -6.12
CA ASN A 172 2.81 15.96 -6.75
C ASN A 172 3.74 14.74 -6.57
N ILE A 173 5.06 14.92 -6.71
CA ILE A 173 6.03 13.83 -6.49
C ILE A 173 6.07 13.42 -5.03
N GLU A 174 6.00 14.36 -4.10
CA GLU A 174 5.94 14.07 -2.67
C GLU A 174 4.66 13.31 -2.29
N ASP A 175 3.49 13.63 -2.89
CA ASP A 175 2.25 12.85 -2.71
C ASP A 175 2.39 11.43 -3.27
N VAL A 176 2.98 11.28 -4.46
CA VAL A 176 3.25 9.95 -5.04
C VAL A 176 4.16 9.13 -4.13
N GLN A 177 5.22 9.71 -3.58
CA GLN A 177 6.10 9.00 -2.64
C GLN A 177 5.38 8.59 -1.35
N ARG A 178 4.51 9.44 -0.82
CA ARG A 178 3.69 9.12 0.36
C ARG A 178 2.77 7.93 0.09
N ARG A 179 2.04 7.96 -1.03
CA ARG A 179 1.13 6.88 -1.45
C ARG A 179 1.87 5.55 -1.67
N ILE A 180 3.11 5.61 -2.17
CA ILE A 180 3.97 4.43 -2.29
C ILE A 180 4.30 3.85 -0.91
N GLY A 181 4.63 4.70 0.07
CA GLY A 181 4.87 4.26 1.45
C GLY A 181 3.64 3.60 2.08
N GLU A 182 2.46 4.21 1.92
CA GLU A 182 1.18 3.63 2.36
C GLU A 182 0.90 2.27 1.69
N MET A 183 1.23 2.13 0.41
CA MET A 183 1.10 0.87 -0.32
C MET A 183 2.00 -0.23 0.26
N GLN A 184 3.24 0.08 0.65
CA GLN A 184 4.13 -0.89 1.29
C GLN A 184 3.58 -1.36 2.64
N ASP A 185 3.07 -0.44 3.45
CA ASP A 185 2.45 -0.77 4.74
C ASP A 185 1.20 -1.63 4.56
N PHE A 186 0.39 -1.31 3.55
CA PHE A 186 -0.78 -2.10 3.21
C PHE A 186 -0.40 -3.52 2.76
N SER A 187 0.60 -3.67 1.89
CA SER A 187 1.12 -4.99 1.48
C SER A 187 1.56 -5.83 2.68
N LYS A 188 2.31 -5.23 3.62
CA LYS A 188 2.74 -5.92 4.85
C LYS A 188 1.55 -6.36 5.72
N LYS A 189 0.50 -5.53 5.82
CA LYS A 189 -0.74 -5.91 6.53
C LYS A 189 -1.46 -7.07 5.85
N ILE A 190 -1.46 -7.13 4.51
CA ILE A 190 -2.09 -8.24 3.81
C ILE A 190 -1.32 -9.54 4.03
N GLU A 191 0.02 -9.52 3.94
CA GLU A 191 0.84 -10.70 4.24
C GLU A 191 0.53 -11.27 5.63
N GLN A 192 0.46 -10.40 6.64
CA GLN A 192 0.06 -10.80 8.00
C GLN A 192 -1.35 -11.39 8.05
N SER A 193 -2.29 -10.82 7.29
CA SER A 193 -3.67 -11.29 7.23
C SER A 193 -3.79 -12.67 6.59
N VAL A 194 -2.99 -12.97 5.56
CA VAL A 194 -2.94 -14.29 4.93
C VAL A 194 -2.41 -15.36 5.90
N VAL A 195 -1.34 -15.04 6.65
CA VAL A 195 -0.83 -15.93 7.70
C VAL A 195 -1.90 -16.17 8.77
N HIS A 196 -2.56 -15.12 9.25
CA HIS A 196 -3.61 -15.24 10.25
C HIS A 196 -4.82 -16.07 9.76
N MET A 197 -5.19 -15.93 8.48
CA MET A 197 -6.29 -16.68 7.88
C MET A 197 -6.03 -18.19 7.91
N LYS A 198 -4.77 -18.61 7.70
CA LYS A 198 -4.36 -20.01 7.82
C LYS A 198 -4.63 -20.55 9.22
N ASP A 199 -4.17 -19.84 10.24
CA ASP A 199 -4.32 -20.25 11.64
C ASP A 199 -5.80 -20.35 12.05
N VAL A 200 -6.61 -19.37 11.64
CA VAL A 200 -8.06 -19.34 11.94
C VAL A 200 -8.81 -20.46 11.22
N ALA A 201 -8.49 -20.72 9.94
CA ALA A 201 -9.12 -21.77 9.15
C ALA A 201 -8.86 -23.14 9.78
N SER A 202 -7.60 -23.46 10.09
CA SER A 202 -7.22 -24.73 10.73
C SER A 202 -7.87 -24.88 12.11
N GLY A 203 -7.88 -23.82 12.93
CA GLY A 203 -8.48 -23.85 14.26
C GLY A 203 -10.00 -24.08 14.24
N ASN A 204 -10.73 -23.41 13.34
CA ASN A 204 -12.18 -23.56 13.22
C ASN A 204 -12.59 -24.94 12.70
N LEU A 205 -11.85 -25.50 11.75
CA LEU A 205 -12.09 -26.85 11.24
C LEU A 205 -11.89 -27.90 12.33
N LEU A 206 -10.79 -27.81 13.09
CA LEU A 206 -10.52 -28.71 14.20
C LEU A 206 -11.61 -28.65 15.28
N LYS A 207 -12.04 -27.44 15.67
CA LYS A 207 -13.08 -27.26 16.67
C LYS A 207 -14.42 -27.86 16.24
N LYS A 208 -14.84 -27.64 14.98
CA LYS A 208 -16.06 -28.25 14.42
C LYS A 208 -15.94 -29.77 14.36
N PHE A 209 -14.79 -30.28 13.95
CA PHE A 209 -14.53 -31.71 13.86
C PHE A 209 -14.68 -32.40 15.21
N ILE A 210 -13.94 -31.92 16.21
CA ILE A 210 -13.98 -32.45 17.58
C ILE A 210 -15.42 -32.41 18.13
N GLY A 211 -16.12 -31.29 17.97
CA GLY A 211 -17.50 -31.15 18.48
C GLY A 211 -18.51 -32.09 17.82
N THR A 212 -18.35 -32.41 16.53
CA THR A 212 -19.22 -33.37 15.82
C THR A 212 -18.89 -34.81 16.20
N VAL A 213 -17.60 -35.16 16.28
CA VAL A 213 -17.15 -36.50 16.69
C VAL A 213 -17.57 -36.80 18.13
N ILE A 214 -17.37 -35.88 19.07
CA ILE A 214 -17.82 -36.05 20.47
C ILE A 214 -19.31 -36.32 20.54
N ARG A 215 -20.14 -35.50 19.86
CA ARG A 215 -21.60 -35.70 19.85
C ARG A 215 -21.99 -37.07 19.28
N ARG A 216 -21.30 -37.55 18.24
CA ARG A 216 -21.56 -38.87 17.67
C ARG A 216 -21.14 -39.99 18.61
N LEU A 217 -19.96 -39.89 19.21
CA LEU A 217 -19.45 -40.85 20.19
C LEU A 217 -20.32 -40.94 21.45
N ASP A 218 -20.84 -39.81 21.93
CA ASP A 218 -21.78 -39.78 23.06
C ASP A 218 -23.08 -40.53 22.72
N GLY A 219 -23.60 -40.35 21.49
CA GLY A 219 -24.75 -41.09 20.98
C GLY A 219 -24.50 -42.60 20.86
N MET A 220 -23.34 -42.99 20.31
CA MET A 220 -22.88 -44.39 20.26
C MET A 220 -22.83 -45.00 21.67
N ARG A 221 -22.21 -44.30 22.62
CA ARG A 221 -22.10 -44.74 24.02
C ARG A 221 -23.47 -44.92 24.67
N GLY A 222 -24.41 -44.01 24.43
CA GLY A 222 -25.78 -44.09 24.96
C GLY A 222 -26.51 -45.34 24.46
N ARG A 223 -26.42 -45.64 23.16
CA ARG A 223 -27.01 -46.85 22.58
C ARG A 223 -26.39 -48.13 23.09
N ILE A 224 -25.06 -48.18 23.20
CA ILE A 224 -24.35 -49.32 23.79
C ILE A 224 -24.85 -49.57 25.20
N LYS A 225 -24.91 -48.55 26.06
CA LYS A 225 -25.45 -48.74 27.42
C LYS A 225 -26.89 -49.28 27.41
N GLY A 226 -27.75 -48.70 26.58
CA GLY A 226 -29.14 -49.14 26.44
C GLY A 226 -29.31 -50.56 25.90
N SER A 227 -28.32 -51.12 25.19
CA SER A 227 -28.36 -52.50 24.71
C SER A 227 -27.97 -53.53 25.77
N PHE A 228 -27.27 -53.13 26.84
CA PHE A 228 -26.81 -54.00 27.93
C PHE A 228 -27.56 -53.80 29.26
N GLU A 229 -28.44 -52.79 29.38
CA GLU A 229 -29.19 -52.45 30.60
C GLU A 229 -30.57 -53.16 30.72
N THR A 230 -30.74 -54.38 30.20
CA THR A 230 -31.91 -55.24 30.50
C THR A 230 -31.50 -56.68 30.77
#